data_AF-A0A173T3V1-F1
#
_entry.id   AF-A0A173T3V1-F1
#
_cell.length_a   1.000
_cell.length_b   1.000
_cell.length_c   1.000
_cell.angle_alpha   90.00
_cell.angle_beta   90.00
_cell.angle_gamma   90.00
#
_symmetry.space_group_name_H-M   'P 1'
#
loop_
_entity.id
_entity.type
_entity.pdbx_description
1 polymer ?
#
loop_
_entity_poly.entity_id
_entity_poly.type
_entity_poly.pdbx_seq_one_letter_code
_entity_poly.pdbx_strand_id
1 'polypeptide(L)'
;MTENEVINKIYGYLKNQNEHIIMENMTNESVSLFWENISVLYKAGVLQNNKAVKRFCDKLRIRTGYDRDQCLQGLSEMVFWLYAIKNSYTYEMDKKLKNQENTDVDIQLLKYGYKFNIEIKTPKQVKEDDDKVLGVNIPFRSFKNKDTQKTYIDKLEKEVFPQIINKPDGMYTGYNISKINDNKVIEYLRSCQTKFNYEANSINVLVISVSSQQMQDYWGYIYNPFTGIFTEDFKNSFYDKSGKDVKHNDFDTVDVIYLTNIVEGHIRKIEGFDPWKLENYCGIFCINPFSVRTKDKKDIEVYEKLLNILPNDTILFEKEHDQANQRGKEMNISVDPIFMQEYISEHYPKLI
;
A
#
# COMPACT_ATOMS: atom_id res chain seq x y z
N MET A 1 20.14 -14.44 -23.27
CA MET A 1 21.18 -13.97 -22.33
C MET A 1 21.32 -15.03 -21.27
N THR A 2 22.53 -15.28 -20.77
CA THR A 2 22.74 -16.20 -19.63
C THR A 2 22.35 -15.52 -18.31
N GLU A 3 22.11 -16.31 -17.26
CA GLU A 3 21.83 -15.80 -15.92
C GLU A 3 22.95 -14.86 -15.42
N ASN A 4 24.21 -15.28 -15.60
CA ASN A 4 25.38 -14.49 -15.22
C ASN A 4 25.46 -13.16 -16.00
N GLU A 5 25.09 -13.13 -17.28
CA GLU A 5 25.02 -11.89 -18.06
C GLU A 5 23.97 -10.92 -17.49
N VAL A 6 22.82 -11.45 -17.03
CA VAL A 6 21.77 -10.66 -16.40
C VAL A 6 22.26 -10.07 -15.07
N ILE A 7 22.81 -10.90 -14.19
CA ILE A 7 23.33 -10.48 -12.88
C ILE A 7 24.41 -9.42 -13.04
N ASN A 8 25.43 -9.68 -13.87
CA ASN A 8 26.53 -8.75 -14.11
C ASN A 8 26.04 -7.40 -14.66
N LYS A 9 24.98 -7.43 -15.48
CA LYS A 9 24.40 -6.21 -16.03
C LYS A 9 23.66 -5.38 -14.98
N ILE A 10 22.83 -6.02 -14.14
CA ILE A 10 22.12 -5.34 -13.06
C ILE A 10 23.14 -4.78 -12.05
N TYR A 11 24.13 -5.58 -11.65
CA TYR A 11 25.21 -5.15 -10.78
C TYR A 11 26.00 -3.97 -11.37
N GLY A 12 26.29 -4.00 -12.67
CA GLY A 12 26.97 -2.92 -13.37
C GLY A 12 26.25 -1.58 -13.28
N TYR A 13 24.92 -1.58 -13.19
CA TYR A 13 24.12 -0.37 -12.96
C TYR A 13 24.07 0.03 -11.48
N LEU A 14 23.92 -0.95 -10.57
CA LEU A 14 23.78 -0.69 -9.12
C LEU A 14 25.07 -0.23 -8.44
N LYS A 15 26.24 -0.74 -8.84
CA LYS A 15 27.51 -0.55 -8.11
C LYS A 15 27.95 0.92 -7.92
N ASN A 16 27.35 1.85 -8.67
CA ASN A 16 27.64 3.28 -8.60
C ASN A 16 26.51 4.08 -7.94
N GLN A 17 25.50 3.43 -7.36
CA GLN A 17 24.32 4.06 -6.77
C GLN A 17 24.25 3.85 -5.26
N ASN A 18 25.13 4.56 -4.54
CA ASN A 18 25.24 4.42 -3.08
C ASN A 18 23.96 4.85 -2.33
N GLU A 19 23.16 5.74 -2.92
CA GLU A 19 21.89 6.24 -2.36
C GLU A 19 20.69 5.34 -2.70
N HIS A 20 20.88 4.31 -3.52
CA HIS A 20 19.79 3.43 -3.92
C HIS A 20 19.34 2.57 -2.74
N ILE A 21 18.04 2.43 -2.51
CA ILE A 21 17.50 1.77 -1.31
C ILE A 21 17.98 0.32 -1.11
N ILE A 22 18.16 -0.41 -2.22
CA ILE A 22 18.74 -1.77 -2.24
C ILE A 22 20.17 -1.78 -1.66
N MET A 23 20.92 -0.69 -1.78
CA MET A 23 22.28 -0.55 -1.26
C MET A 23 22.30 0.10 0.12
N GLU A 24 21.44 1.10 0.36
CA GLU A 24 21.45 1.92 1.57
C GLU A 24 20.87 1.19 2.79
N ASN A 25 19.72 0.53 2.61
CA ASN A 25 18.86 0.06 3.70
C ASN A 25 18.70 -1.45 3.79
N MET A 26 19.38 -2.21 2.92
CA MET A 26 19.39 -3.67 3.01
C MET A 26 20.57 -4.17 3.85
N THR A 27 20.33 -5.22 4.64
CA THR A 27 21.39 -5.98 5.30
C THR A 27 22.16 -6.82 4.28
N ASN A 28 23.35 -7.32 4.62
CA ASN A 28 24.09 -8.25 3.74
C ASN A 28 23.24 -9.47 3.36
N GLU A 29 22.41 -9.97 4.29
CA GLU A 29 21.45 -11.03 4.05
C GLU A 29 20.39 -10.61 3.02
N SER A 30 19.75 -9.44 3.21
CA SER A 30 18.75 -8.91 2.26
C SER A 30 19.31 -8.68 0.86
N VAL A 31 20.58 -8.25 0.75
CA VAL A 31 21.28 -8.12 -0.54
C VAL A 31 21.54 -9.48 -1.18
N SER A 32 21.91 -10.51 -0.40
CA SER A 32 22.00 -11.89 -0.91
C SER A 32 20.66 -12.35 -1.46
N LEU A 33 19.59 -12.16 -0.69
CA LEU A 33 18.22 -12.49 -1.08
C LEU A 33 17.80 -11.75 -2.36
N PHE A 34 18.22 -10.49 -2.55
CA PHE A 34 17.96 -9.79 -3.81
C PHE A 34 18.54 -10.55 -5.01
N TRP A 35 19.81 -10.94 -4.95
CA TRP A 35 20.46 -11.68 -6.05
C TRP A 35 19.86 -13.07 -6.26
N GLU A 36 19.51 -13.77 -5.18
CA GLU A 36 18.78 -15.04 -5.25
C GLU A 36 17.42 -14.87 -5.95
N ASN A 37 16.71 -13.77 -5.66
CA ASN A 37 15.45 -13.48 -6.32
C ASN A 37 15.63 -13.05 -7.80
N ILE A 38 16.76 -12.43 -8.18
CA ILE A 38 17.09 -12.23 -9.61
C ILE A 38 17.21 -13.58 -10.33
N SER A 39 17.85 -14.57 -9.70
CA SER A 39 17.93 -15.94 -10.24
C SER A 39 16.55 -16.58 -10.40
N VAL A 40 15.66 -16.40 -9.43
CA VAL A 40 14.25 -16.88 -9.51
C VAL A 40 13.53 -16.23 -10.69
N LEU A 41 13.61 -14.91 -10.84
CA LEU A 41 12.99 -14.17 -11.95
C LEU A 41 13.55 -14.61 -13.31
N TYR A 42 14.85 -14.83 -13.42
CA TYR A 42 15.48 -15.32 -14.66
C TYR A 42 14.94 -16.70 -15.06
N LYS A 43 14.93 -17.65 -14.11
CA LYS A 43 14.43 -19.03 -14.33
C LYS A 43 12.95 -19.05 -14.70
N ALA A 44 12.15 -18.15 -14.13
CA ALA A 44 10.74 -17.99 -14.46
C ALA A 44 10.47 -17.29 -15.81
N GLY A 45 11.51 -16.90 -16.55
CA GLY A 45 11.35 -16.29 -17.87
C GLY A 45 11.22 -14.76 -17.85
N VAL A 46 11.20 -14.12 -16.68
CA VAL A 46 10.98 -12.67 -16.53
C VAL A 46 12.16 -11.85 -17.09
N LEU A 47 13.39 -12.37 -16.97
CA LEU A 47 14.63 -11.65 -17.33
C LEU A 47 15.39 -12.26 -18.52
N GLN A 48 14.67 -12.86 -19.48
CA GLN A 48 15.27 -13.68 -20.55
C GLN A 48 16.03 -12.90 -21.64
N ASN A 49 15.74 -11.60 -21.80
CA ASN A 49 16.33 -10.78 -22.85
C ASN A 49 16.65 -9.35 -22.39
N ASN A 50 17.48 -8.66 -23.18
CA ASN A 50 17.99 -7.34 -22.86
C ASN A 50 16.89 -6.28 -22.66
N LYS A 51 15.77 -6.40 -23.39
CA LYS A 51 14.64 -5.48 -23.26
C LYS A 51 13.94 -5.69 -21.91
N ALA A 52 13.72 -6.94 -21.51
CA ALA A 52 13.14 -7.30 -20.23
C ALA A 52 14.03 -6.84 -19.06
N VAL A 53 15.34 -7.10 -19.12
CA VAL A 53 16.30 -6.63 -18.11
C VAL A 53 16.30 -5.10 -17.99
N LYS A 54 16.28 -4.37 -19.11
CA LYS A 54 16.20 -2.90 -19.08
C LYS A 54 14.91 -2.41 -18.42
N ARG A 55 13.76 -3.00 -18.76
CA ARG A 55 12.47 -2.66 -18.15
C ARG A 55 12.46 -2.93 -16.65
N PHE A 56 12.99 -4.07 -16.22
CA PHE A 56 13.17 -4.41 -14.82
C PHE A 56 14.01 -3.35 -14.09
N CYS A 57 15.18 -2.99 -14.63
CA CYS A 57 16.03 -1.94 -14.05
C CYS A 57 15.36 -0.55 -14.07
N ASP A 58 14.47 -0.28 -15.02
CA ASP A 58 13.72 0.99 -15.09
C ASP A 58 12.65 1.05 -14.00
N LYS A 59 11.90 -0.04 -13.79
CA LYS A 59 10.90 -0.15 -12.70
C LYS A 59 11.55 0.03 -11.33
N LEU A 60 12.74 -0.55 -11.13
CA LEU A 60 13.50 -0.38 -9.88
C LEU A 60 14.30 0.93 -9.81
N ARG A 61 14.27 1.81 -10.82
CA ARG A 61 15.08 3.06 -10.88
C ARG A 61 16.59 2.86 -10.72
N ILE A 62 17.06 1.69 -11.14
CA ILE A 62 18.48 1.32 -11.19
C ILE A 62 19.17 1.92 -12.43
N ARG A 63 18.45 2.11 -13.54
CA ARG A 63 19.05 2.57 -14.81
C ARG A 63 18.72 4.03 -15.14
N THR A 64 17.49 4.44 -14.88
CA THR A 64 16.99 5.81 -15.05
C THR A 64 17.07 6.48 -13.69
N GLY A 65 17.70 7.67 -13.60
CA GLY A 65 17.99 8.40 -12.35
C GLY A 65 17.09 8.07 -11.15
N TYR A 66 17.72 7.88 -10.00
CA TYR A 66 17.07 7.34 -8.81
C TYR A 66 15.94 8.23 -8.30
N ASP A 67 14.77 7.62 -8.14
CA ASP A 67 13.58 8.19 -7.49
C ASP A 67 13.11 7.15 -6.47
N ARG A 68 13.20 7.48 -5.18
CA ARG A 68 12.94 6.54 -4.08
C ARG A 68 11.50 6.03 -4.08
N ASP A 69 10.52 6.91 -4.27
CA ASP A 69 9.09 6.54 -4.25
C ASP A 69 8.77 5.58 -5.41
N GLN A 70 9.31 5.84 -6.60
CA GLN A 70 9.10 4.99 -7.76
C GLN A 70 9.88 3.66 -7.66
N CYS A 71 11.06 3.67 -7.06
CA CYS A 71 11.79 2.45 -6.72
C CYS A 71 10.98 1.56 -5.77
N LEU A 72 10.38 2.14 -4.72
CA LEU A 72 9.52 1.42 -3.77
C LEU A 72 8.26 0.83 -4.42
N GLN A 73 7.69 1.51 -5.43
CA GLN A 73 6.63 0.92 -6.24
C GLN A 73 7.14 -0.31 -7.00
N GLY A 74 8.28 -0.20 -7.69
CA GLY A 74 8.87 -1.33 -8.43
C GLY A 74 9.26 -2.50 -7.52
N LEU A 75 9.72 -2.24 -6.30
CA LEU A 75 10.00 -3.26 -5.29
C LEU A 75 8.72 -3.97 -4.84
N SER A 76 7.65 -3.21 -4.59
CA SER A 76 6.33 -3.77 -4.25
C SER A 76 5.81 -4.65 -5.39
N GLU A 77 5.89 -4.21 -6.65
CA GLU A 77 5.53 -5.02 -7.83
C GLU A 77 6.33 -6.33 -7.88
N MET A 78 7.65 -6.25 -7.64
CA MET A 78 8.54 -7.42 -7.63
C MET A 78 8.16 -8.45 -6.56
N VAL A 79 7.74 -8.01 -5.36
CA VAL A 79 7.26 -8.92 -4.29
C VAL A 79 6.07 -9.75 -4.78
N PHE A 80 5.12 -9.15 -5.51
CA PHE A 80 3.99 -9.89 -6.09
C PHE A 80 4.40 -10.85 -7.21
N TRP A 81 5.34 -10.45 -8.07
CA TRP A 81 5.86 -11.36 -9.11
C TRP A 81 6.53 -12.58 -8.48
N LEU A 82 7.38 -12.36 -7.48
CA LEU A 82 8.06 -13.44 -6.75
C LEU A 82 7.06 -14.33 -6.04
N TYR A 83 6.03 -13.77 -5.40
CA TYR A 83 4.98 -14.53 -4.76
C TYR A 83 4.25 -15.46 -5.76
N ALA A 84 3.87 -14.94 -6.93
CA ALA A 84 3.23 -15.73 -7.98
C ALA A 84 4.12 -16.88 -8.49
N ILE A 85 5.41 -16.59 -8.70
CA ILE A 85 6.40 -17.58 -9.18
C ILE A 85 6.64 -18.66 -8.12
N LYS A 86 6.92 -18.27 -6.88
CA LYS A 86 7.24 -19.20 -5.78
C LYS A 86 6.06 -20.11 -5.44
N ASN A 87 4.83 -19.62 -5.62
CA ASN A 87 3.61 -20.42 -5.43
C ASN A 87 3.14 -21.15 -6.70
N SER A 88 3.93 -21.13 -7.78
CA SER A 88 3.62 -21.81 -9.06
C SER A 88 2.26 -21.43 -9.65
N TYR A 89 1.85 -20.17 -9.48
CA TYR A 89 0.62 -19.67 -10.09
C TYR A 89 0.80 -19.48 -11.59
N THR A 90 -0.30 -19.59 -12.34
CA THR A 90 -0.33 -19.11 -13.71
C THR A 90 -0.51 -17.59 -13.66
N TYR A 91 0.37 -16.83 -14.31
CA TYR A 91 0.36 -15.38 -14.24
C TYR A 91 0.74 -14.72 -15.57
N GLU A 92 0.29 -13.48 -15.74
CA GLU A 92 0.73 -12.56 -16.79
C GLU A 92 1.10 -11.21 -16.17
N MET A 93 2.26 -10.66 -16.52
CA MET A 93 2.68 -9.30 -16.10
C MET A 93 2.32 -8.28 -17.18
N ASP A 94 2.10 -7.03 -16.78
CA ASP A 94 1.80 -5.91 -17.68
C ASP A 94 0.61 -6.26 -18.64
N LYS A 95 -0.46 -6.84 -18.08
CA LYS A 95 -1.60 -7.38 -18.84
C LYS A 95 -2.57 -6.27 -19.22
N LYS A 96 -2.82 -6.10 -20.52
CA LYS A 96 -3.90 -5.24 -21.02
C LYS A 96 -5.26 -5.91 -20.85
N LEU A 97 -6.18 -5.24 -20.14
CA LEU A 97 -7.57 -5.71 -19.97
C LEU A 97 -8.55 -5.03 -20.93
N LYS A 98 -8.24 -3.82 -21.40
CA LYS A 98 -8.99 -3.09 -22.43
C LYS A 98 -8.15 -2.96 -23.69
N ASN A 99 -8.69 -3.40 -24.82
CA ASN A 99 -7.99 -3.32 -26.11
C ASN A 99 -7.83 -1.88 -26.64
N GLN A 100 -8.67 -0.95 -26.18
CA GLN A 100 -8.70 0.44 -26.67
C GLN A 100 -7.83 1.41 -25.86
N GLU A 101 -7.38 1.02 -24.66
CA GLU A 101 -6.53 1.85 -23.82
C GLU A 101 -5.11 1.25 -23.72
N ASN A 102 -4.09 2.10 -23.76
CA ASN A 102 -2.69 1.70 -23.54
C ASN A 102 -2.39 1.52 -22.04
N THR A 103 -3.31 0.88 -21.32
CA THR A 103 -3.21 0.69 -19.87
C THR A 103 -3.23 -0.79 -19.53
N ASP A 104 -2.24 -1.20 -18.77
CA ASP A 104 -1.98 -2.55 -18.29
C ASP A 104 -2.16 -2.61 -16.77
N VAL A 105 -2.54 -3.79 -16.26
CA VAL A 105 -2.45 -4.12 -14.84
C VAL A 105 -1.09 -4.77 -14.58
N ASP A 106 -0.52 -4.52 -13.40
CA ASP A 106 0.85 -4.94 -13.09
C ASP A 106 1.00 -6.47 -13.09
N ILE A 107 0.00 -7.19 -12.56
CA ILE A 107 -0.05 -8.65 -12.64
C ILE A 107 -1.49 -9.18 -12.68
N GLN A 108 -1.73 -10.19 -13.50
CA GLN A 108 -2.94 -11.00 -13.48
C GLN A 108 -2.57 -12.42 -13.03
N LEU A 109 -3.26 -12.94 -12.01
CA LEU A 109 -3.15 -14.34 -11.58
C LEU A 109 -4.33 -15.15 -12.10
N LEU A 110 -4.10 -16.40 -12.48
CA LEU A 110 -5.13 -17.34 -12.90
C LEU A 110 -5.12 -18.54 -11.95
N LYS A 111 -6.21 -18.74 -11.22
CA LYS A 111 -6.37 -19.88 -10.29
C LYS A 111 -7.84 -20.20 -10.09
N TYR A 112 -8.18 -21.48 -9.95
CA TYR A 112 -9.55 -21.97 -9.79
C TYR A 112 -10.54 -21.55 -10.90
N GLY A 113 -10.06 -21.26 -12.11
CA GLY A 113 -10.90 -20.73 -13.20
C GLY A 113 -11.23 -19.23 -13.08
N TYR A 114 -10.66 -18.54 -12.09
CA TYR A 114 -10.82 -17.11 -11.87
C TYR A 114 -9.55 -16.33 -12.23
N LYS A 115 -9.75 -15.08 -12.66
CA LYS A 115 -8.69 -14.10 -12.92
C LYS A 115 -8.62 -13.10 -11.76
N PHE A 116 -7.45 -12.91 -11.18
CA PHE A 116 -7.21 -11.89 -10.16
C PHE A 116 -6.39 -10.78 -10.80
N ASN A 117 -7.03 -9.67 -11.14
CA ASN A 117 -6.40 -8.52 -11.79
C ASN A 117 -5.85 -7.60 -10.71
N ILE A 118 -4.54 -7.42 -10.66
CA ILE A 118 -3.86 -6.72 -9.57
C ILE A 118 -3.13 -5.51 -10.13
N GLU A 119 -3.52 -4.34 -9.63
CA GLU A 119 -2.83 -3.06 -9.85
C GLU A 119 -2.16 -2.64 -8.55
N ILE A 120 -0.87 -2.30 -8.58
CA ILE A 120 -0.07 -2.00 -7.41
C ILE A 120 0.26 -0.51 -7.38
N LYS A 121 -0.03 0.13 -6.24
CA LYS A 121 0.26 1.54 -6.00
C LYS A 121 1.01 1.70 -4.69
N THR A 122 2.09 2.45 -4.76
CA THR A 122 2.87 2.86 -3.60
C THR A 122 2.79 4.37 -3.47
N PRO A 123 2.12 4.90 -2.44
CA PRO A 123 2.12 6.32 -2.19
C PRO A 123 3.51 6.87 -1.89
N LYS A 124 3.63 8.20 -1.94
CA LYS A 124 4.82 8.85 -1.42
C LYS A 124 4.97 8.52 0.05
N GLN A 125 6.17 8.10 0.43
CA GLN A 125 6.45 7.80 1.82
C GLN A 125 6.60 9.10 2.61
N VAL A 126 6.09 9.12 3.85
CA VAL A 126 6.38 10.22 4.77
C VAL A 126 7.88 10.22 4.99
N LYS A 127 8.51 11.38 4.81
CA LYS A 127 9.93 11.52 5.15
C LYS A 127 10.02 11.57 6.67
N GLU A 128 11.02 10.91 7.24
CA GLU A 128 11.38 11.12 8.64
C GLU A 128 11.65 12.62 8.82
N ASP A 129 10.86 13.26 9.68
CA ASP A 129 11.16 14.61 10.18
C ASP A 129 12.38 14.51 11.11
N ASP A 130 13.03 15.64 11.40
CA ASP A 130 14.06 15.70 12.46
C ASP A 130 13.47 15.12 13.75
N ASP A 131 14.17 14.18 14.40
CA ASP A 131 13.73 13.50 15.63
C ASP A 131 13.32 14.49 16.74
N LYS A 132 13.81 15.74 16.68
CA LYS A 132 13.44 16.83 17.60
C LYS A 132 12.15 17.55 17.24
N VAL A 133 11.45 17.18 16.18
CA VAL A 133 10.18 17.78 15.74
C VAL A 133 9.06 16.79 16.00
N LEU A 134 8.06 17.23 16.78
CA LEU A 134 6.84 16.46 17.00
C LEU A 134 6.02 16.42 15.70
N GLY A 135 6.02 15.28 15.02
CA GLY A 135 5.12 15.03 13.90
C GLY A 135 3.69 14.81 14.37
N VAL A 136 2.78 15.69 13.98
CA VAL A 136 1.34 15.57 14.24
C VAL A 136 0.64 15.29 12.93
N ASN A 137 0.01 14.12 12.87
CA ASN A 137 -0.70 13.69 11.68
C ASN A 137 -2.21 13.70 11.93
N ILE A 138 -2.98 14.22 10.97
CA ILE A 138 -4.44 14.19 11.03
C ILE A 138 -4.92 13.03 10.14
N PRO A 139 -5.26 11.87 10.73
CA PRO A 139 -5.33 10.59 10.02
C PRO A 139 -6.39 10.54 8.93
N PHE A 140 -7.48 11.31 9.04
CA PHE A 140 -8.54 11.40 8.04
C PHE A 140 -9.40 12.66 8.21
N ARG A 141 -10.29 12.95 7.24
CA ARG A 141 -11.22 14.08 7.31
C ARG A 141 -12.33 13.82 8.32
N SER A 142 -12.09 14.14 9.59
CA SER A 142 -13.09 13.92 10.67
C SER A 142 -14.14 15.03 10.80
N PHE A 143 -14.03 16.12 10.02
CA PHE A 143 -14.86 17.32 10.20
C PHE A 143 -15.63 17.68 8.92
N LYS A 144 -16.91 18.02 9.08
CA LYS A 144 -17.79 18.45 7.98
C LYS A 144 -17.39 19.81 7.37
N ASN A 145 -16.74 20.68 8.15
CA ASN A 145 -16.24 21.99 7.69
C ASN A 145 -14.77 22.18 8.09
N LYS A 146 -13.99 22.76 7.15
CA LYS A 146 -12.61 23.21 7.35
C LYS A 146 -12.46 24.19 8.52
N ASP A 147 -13.43 25.08 8.76
CA ASP A 147 -13.34 26.04 9.87
C ASP A 147 -13.38 25.35 11.24
N THR A 148 -14.19 24.29 11.35
CA THR A 148 -14.26 23.48 12.57
C THR A 148 -12.94 22.76 12.80
N GLN A 149 -12.39 22.12 11.76
CA GLN A 149 -11.07 21.49 11.84
C GLN A 149 -10.00 22.48 12.29
N LYS A 150 -9.97 23.67 11.68
CA LYS A 150 -9.05 24.74 12.03
C LYS A 150 -9.19 25.14 13.50
N THR A 151 -10.41 25.29 14.00
CA THR A 151 -10.65 25.65 15.41
C THR A 151 -10.05 24.63 16.38
N TYR A 152 -10.17 23.33 16.09
CA TYR A 152 -9.57 22.29 16.92
C TYR A 152 -8.03 22.24 16.80
N ILE A 153 -7.48 22.44 15.60
CA ILE A 153 -6.04 22.54 15.40
C ILE A 153 -5.47 23.74 16.16
N ASP A 154 -6.07 24.92 16.00
CA ASP A 154 -5.69 26.15 16.70
C ASP A 154 -5.70 25.95 18.23
N LYS A 155 -6.61 25.10 18.73
CA LYS A 155 -6.68 24.72 20.15
C LYS A 155 -5.49 23.86 20.56
N LEU A 156 -5.14 22.83 19.78
CA LEU A 156 -3.96 21.99 20.03
C LEU A 156 -2.67 22.82 20.02
N GLU A 157 -2.53 23.74 19.05
CA GLU A 157 -1.38 24.63 18.91
C GLU A 157 -1.21 25.58 20.09
N LYS A 158 -2.32 26.03 20.70
CA LYS A 158 -2.28 26.98 21.84
C LYS A 158 -2.15 26.28 23.18
N GLU A 159 -2.83 25.14 23.35
CA GLU A 159 -3.01 24.53 24.67
C GLU A 159 -2.09 23.33 24.88
N VAL A 160 -1.80 22.53 23.85
CA VAL A 160 -1.13 21.22 24.00
C VAL A 160 0.33 21.28 23.58
N PHE A 161 0.61 21.68 22.33
CA PHE A 161 1.97 21.65 21.80
C PHE A 161 2.97 22.48 22.61
N PRO A 162 2.63 23.69 23.12
CA PRO A 162 3.55 24.44 23.96
C PRO A 162 3.93 23.72 25.25
N GLN A 163 3.03 22.90 25.82
CA GLN A 163 3.32 22.14 27.03
C GLN A 163 4.28 20.98 26.77
N ILE A 164 4.26 20.43 25.56
CA ILE A 164 5.15 19.34 25.13
C ILE A 164 6.54 19.91 24.78
N ILE A 165 6.58 21.00 24.01
CA ILE A 165 7.80 21.58 23.44
C ILE A 165 8.60 22.39 24.46
N ASN A 166 7.92 23.14 25.34
CA ASN A 166 8.61 23.98 26.33
C ASN A 166 9.01 23.20 27.59
N LYS A 167 8.89 21.87 27.59
CA LYS A 167 9.31 21.04 28.71
C LYS A 167 10.84 21.13 28.82
N PRO A 168 11.42 21.53 29.97
CA PRO A 168 12.86 21.74 30.11
C PRO A 168 13.73 20.53 29.75
N ASP A 169 13.21 19.32 30.01
CA ASP A 169 13.84 18.04 29.67
C ASP A 169 13.11 17.33 28.51
N GLY A 170 12.38 18.08 27.68
CA GLY A 170 11.64 17.56 26.53
C GLY A 170 12.54 17.22 25.34
N MET A 171 12.18 16.18 24.60
CA MET A 171 12.88 15.78 23.36
C MET A 171 12.58 16.74 22.20
N TYR A 172 11.37 17.32 22.18
CA TYR A 172 10.87 18.08 21.04
C TYR A 172 11.15 19.58 21.18
N THR A 173 11.71 20.18 20.14
CA THR A 173 11.98 21.62 20.03
C THR A 173 11.00 22.34 19.10
N GLY A 174 10.11 21.60 18.44
CA GLY A 174 9.10 22.12 17.53
C GLY A 174 8.03 21.08 17.21
N TYR A 175 7.08 21.46 16.36
CA TYR A 175 6.07 20.55 15.83
C TYR A 175 5.85 20.80 14.34
N ASN A 176 5.41 19.76 13.64
CA ASN A 176 4.98 19.85 12.26
C ASN A 176 3.61 19.18 12.14
N ILE A 177 2.63 19.90 11.61
CA ILE A 177 1.31 19.33 11.32
C ILE A 177 1.30 18.94 9.85
N SER A 178 1.37 17.64 9.57
CA SER A 178 1.28 17.15 8.22
C SER A 178 -0.19 17.04 7.80
N LYS A 179 -0.49 17.60 6.62
CA LYS A 179 -1.77 17.34 5.97
C LYS A 179 -1.63 16.11 5.10
N ILE A 180 -2.45 15.11 5.38
CA ILE A 180 -2.39 13.87 4.61
C ILE A 180 -2.87 14.06 3.17
N ASN A 181 -2.27 13.29 2.27
CA ASN A 181 -2.57 13.24 0.85
C ASN A 181 -3.77 12.32 0.54
N ASP A 182 -4.89 12.58 1.20
CA ASP A 182 -6.13 11.78 1.15
C ASP A 182 -6.71 11.58 -0.27
N ASN A 183 -6.50 12.54 -1.16
CA ASN A 183 -6.89 12.45 -2.56
C ASN A 183 -6.16 11.33 -3.32
N LYS A 184 -5.06 10.77 -2.81
CA LYS A 184 -4.29 9.72 -3.49
C LYS A 184 -5.06 8.43 -3.67
N VAL A 185 -5.81 8.00 -2.65
CA VAL A 185 -6.64 6.79 -2.75
C VAL A 185 -7.66 6.95 -3.90
N ILE A 186 -8.28 8.12 -4.00
CA ILE A 186 -9.22 8.44 -5.09
C ILE A 186 -8.52 8.48 -6.45
N GLU A 187 -7.32 9.07 -6.54
CA GLU A 187 -6.54 9.08 -7.78
C GLU A 187 -6.20 7.65 -8.24
N TYR A 188 -5.84 6.76 -7.32
CA TYR A 188 -5.55 5.35 -7.62
C TYR A 188 -6.80 4.59 -8.05
N LEU A 189 -7.89 4.75 -7.31
CA LEU A 189 -9.20 4.18 -7.62
C LEU A 189 -9.68 4.61 -9.02
N ARG A 190 -9.56 5.89 -9.37
CA ARG A 190 -9.89 6.40 -10.72
C ARG A 190 -8.92 5.90 -11.79
N SER A 191 -7.63 5.79 -11.49
CA SER A 191 -6.66 5.16 -12.40
C SER A 191 -6.99 3.69 -12.65
N CYS A 192 -7.56 3.00 -11.66
CA CYS A 192 -8.03 1.63 -11.81
C CYS A 192 -9.31 1.57 -12.66
N GLN A 193 -10.21 2.56 -12.56
CA GLN A 193 -11.41 2.65 -13.39
C GLN A 193 -11.10 2.62 -14.90
N THR A 194 -10.01 3.26 -15.31
CA THR A 194 -9.58 3.24 -16.71
C THR A 194 -8.99 1.88 -17.10
N LYS A 195 -8.35 1.16 -16.16
CA LYS A 195 -7.69 -0.13 -16.40
C LYS A 195 -8.62 -1.35 -16.35
N PHE A 196 -9.45 -1.43 -15.32
CA PHE A 196 -10.25 -2.61 -15.00
C PHE A 196 -11.54 -2.68 -15.81
N ASN A 197 -12.02 -3.91 -15.98
CA ASN A 197 -13.34 -4.25 -16.50
C ASN A 197 -14.02 -5.19 -15.52
N TYR A 198 -15.34 -5.11 -15.42
CA TYR A 198 -16.12 -6.13 -14.74
C TYR A 198 -16.20 -7.39 -15.62
N GLU A 199 -15.82 -8.54 -15.07
CA GLU A 199 -16.09 -9.87 -15.62
C GLU A 199 -16.58 -10.78 -14.48
N ALA A 200 -17.52 -11.69 -14.75
CA ALA A 200 -18.07 -12.56 -13.70
C ALA A 200 -16.97 -13.38 -13.00
N ASN A 201 -16.08 -14.00 -13.77
CA ASN A 201 -14.99 -14.85 -13.27
C ASN A 201 -13.67 -14.09 -13.05
N SER A 202 -13.74 -12.82 -12.68
CA SER A 202 -12.56 -12.04 -12.30
C SER A 202 -12.73 -11.40 -10.93
N ILE A 203 -11.67 -10.85 -10.37
CA ILE A 203 -11.73 -9.90 -9.27
C ILE A 203 -10.67 -8.83 -9.49
N ASN A 204 -11.06 -7.57 -9.34
CA ASN A 204 -10.18 -6.43 -9.56
C ASN A 204 -9.67 -5.89 -8.23
N VAL A 205 -8.36 -6.03 -8.01
CA VAL A 205 -7.68 -5.72 -6.75
C VAL A 205 -6.75 -4.53 -6.96
N LEU A 206 -7.00 -3.45 -6.22
CA LEU A 206 -6.03 -2.36 -6.06
C LEU A 206 -5.18 -2.66 -4.83
N VAL A 207 -3.89 -2.91 -5.01
CA VAL A 207 -2.94 -3.00 -3.90
C VAL A 207 -2.45 -1.61 -3.54
N ILE A 208 -2.54 -1.26 -2.26
CA ILE A 208 -1.91 -0.06 -1.70
C ILE A 208 -0.80 -0.53 -0.77
N SER A 209 0.44 -0.37 -1.23
CA SER A 209 1.66 -0.73 -0.51
C SER A 209 2.24 0.50 0.19
N VAL A 210 2.31 0.48 1.52
CA VAL A 210 2.68 1.62 2.37
C VAL A 210 3.65 1.19 3.48
N SER A 211 4.17 2.13 4.28
CA SER A 211 4.85 1.81 5.53
C SER A 211 3.86 1.39 6.62
N SER A 212 4.34 0.78 7.70
CA SER A 212 3.48 0.39 8.83
C SER A 212 2.78 1.62 9.45
N GLN A 213 3.51 2.73 9.58
CA GLN A 213 2.95 3.98 10.10
C GLN A 213 1.80 4.51 9.23
N GLN A 214 1.96 4.48 7.90
CA GLN A 214 0.95 4.98 6.96
C GLN A 214 -0.26 4.04 6.85
N MET A 215 -0.12 2.75 7.16
CA MET A 215 -1.21 1.78 7.01
C MET A 215 -2.46 2.14 7.82
N GLN A 216 -2.29 2.68 9.04
CA GLN A 216 -3.38 3.20 9.87
C GLN A 216 -4.14 4.35 9.21
N ASP A 217 -3.43 5.30 8.59
CA ASP A 217 -4.04 6.43 7.92
C ASP A 217 -4.88 5.95 6.72
N TYR A 218 -4.29 5.11 5.86
CA TYR A 218 -4.96 4.57 4.68
C TYR A 218 -6.18 3.73 5.04
N TRP A 219 -6.10 2.91 6.08
CA TRP A 219 -7.26 2.18 6.59
C TRP A 219 -8.35 3.13 7.09
N GLY A 220 -7.98 4.18 7.84
CA GLY A 220 -8.88 5.24 8.26
C GLY A 220 -9.55 5.96 7.08
N TYR A 221 -8.85 6.25 5.99
CA TYR A 221 -9.47 6.84 4.79
C TYR A 221 -10.53 5.98 4.14
N ILE A 222 -10.33 4.67 4.20
CA ILE A 222 -11.25 3.73 3.56
C ILE A 222 -12.51 3.60 4.41
N TYR A 223 -12.37 3.49 5.74
CA TYR A 223 -13.47 3.07 6.62
C TYR A 223 -13.94 4.04 7.69
N ASN A 224 -13.31 5.21 7.89
CA ASN A 224 -13.76 6.11 8.95
C ASN A 224 -15.26 6.47 8.77
N PRO A 225 -16.03 6.53 9.85
CA PRO A 225 -17.48 6.65 9.78
C PRO A 225 -17.96 8.05 9.34
N PHE A 226 -17.07 9.03 9.14
CA PHE A 226 -17.44 10.40 8.83
C PHE A 226 -17.36 10.71 7.34
N THR A 227 -16.28 10.25 6.69
CA THR A 227 -15.99 10.53 5.28
C THR A 227 -15.27 9.35 4.61
N GLY A 228 -15.34 8.15 5.16
CA GLY A 228 -14.64 6.99 4.61
C GLY A 228 -15.08 6.71 3.17
N ILE A 229 -14.13 6.39 2.29
CA ILE A 229 -14.42 6.17 0.86
C ILE A 229 -15.41 5.01 0.65
N PHE A 230 -15.33 3.98 1.49
CA PHE A 230 -16.22 2.82 1.48
C PHE A 230 -17.37 2.96 2.49
N THR A 231 -17.85 4.18 2.71
CA THR A 231 -19.04 4.48 3.52
C THR A 231 -20.09 5.27 2.73
N GLU A 232 -21.34 5.23 3.17
CA GLU A 232 -22.44 6.02 2.57
C GLU A 232 -22.25 7.55 2.75
N ASP A 233 -21.54 7.95 3.81
CA ASP A 233 -21.21 9.34 4.15
C ASP A 233 -20.09 9.94 3.28
N PHE A 234 -19.60 9.18 2.29
CA PHE A 234 -18.67 9.67 1.26
C PHE A 234 -19.23 10.82 0.40
N LYS A 235 -20.56 10.90 0.23
CA LYS A 235 -21.20 11.90 -0.65
C LYS A 235 -20.90 13.33 -0.18
N ASN A 236 -20.50 14.21 -1.10
CA ASN A 236 -20.10 15.60 -0.82
C ASN A 236 -18.84 15.75 0.06
N SER A 237 -18.09 14.67 0.28
CA SER A 237 -16.87 14.69 1.11
C SER A 237 -15.60 14.88 0.28
N PHE A 238 -15.63 14.56 -1.01
CA PHE A 238 -14.48 14.67 -1.91
C PHE A 238 -14.84 15.35 -3.22
N TYR A 239 -13.96 16.24 -3.67
CA TYR A 239 -14.12 17.01 -4.90
C TYR A 239 -12.87 16.83 -5.75
N ASP A 240 -13.07 16.70 -7.05
CA ASP A 240 -11.96 16.70 -7.99
C ASP A 240 -11.37 18.09 -8.20
N LYS A 241 -10.33 18.20 -9.04
CA LYS A 241 -9.64 19.46 -9.33
C LYS A 241 -10.56 20.52 -9.97
N SER A 242 -11.69 20.12 -10.55
CA SER A 242 -12.70 21.02 -11.12
C SER A 242 -13.78 21.43 -10.13
N GLY A 243 -13.71 20.95 -8.88
CA GLY A 243 -14.71 21.22 -7.85
C GLY A 243 -15.96 20.36 -7.98
N LYS A 244 -15.93 19.30 -8.80
CA LYS A 244 -17.04 18.35 -8.95
C LYS A 244 -16.94 17.26 -7.89
N ASP A 245 -18.07 16.97 -7.25
CA ASP A 245 -18.21 15.87 -6.29
C ASP A 245 -17.78 14.53 -6.93
N VAL A 246 -16.89 13.84 -6.24
CA VAL A 246 -16.43 12.49 -6.61
C VAL A 246 -17.49 11.50 -6.16
N LYS A 247 -17.90 10.59 -7.05
CA LYS A 247 -18.93 9.59 -6.77
C LYS A 247 -18.34 8.19 -6.74
N HIS A 248 -18.99 7.26 -6.03
CA HIS A 248 -18.56 5.85 -6.02
C HIS A 248 -18.50 5.22 -7.41
N ASN A 249 -19.41 5.61 -8.32
CA ASN A 249 -19.38 5.14 -9.72
C ASN A 249 -18.19 5.68 -10.54
N ASP A 250 -17.39 6.61 -10.00
CA ASP A 250 -16.14 7.03 -10.63
C ASP A 250 -15.03 5.97 -10.46
N PHE A 251 -15.25 4.95 -9.63
CA PHE A 251 -14.28 3.90 -9.30
C PHE A 251 -14.90 2.55 -8.92
N ASP A 252 -16.10 2.25 -9.39
CA ASP A 252 -16.86 1.04 -9.04
C ASP A 252 -16.39 -0.25 -9.74
N THR A 253 -15.38 -0.17 -10.62
CA THR A 253 -14.73 -1.35 -11.20
C THR A 253 -13.71 -2.00 -10.26
N VAL A 254 -13.30 -1.32 -9.18
CA VAL A 254 -12.43 -1.88 -8.15
C VAL A 254 -13.27 -2.68 -7.17
N ASP A 255 -12.99 -3.97 -7.03
CA ASP A 255 -13.75 -4.85 -6.15
C ASP A 255 -13.19 -4.83 -4.72
N VAL A 256 -11.86 -4.76 -4.58
CA VAL A 256 -11.16 -4.83 -3.30
C VAL A 256 -9.93 -3.93 -3.32
N ILE A 257 -9.64 -3.25 -2.21
CA ILE A 257 -8.32 -2.70 -1.92
C ILE A 257 -7.57 -3.72 -1.06
N TYR A 258 -6.40 -4.18 -1.48
CA TYR A 258 -5.48 -4.94 -0.63
C TYR A 258 -4.46 -3.97 -0.03
N LEU A 259 -4.67 -3.60 1.23
CA LEU A 259 -3.82 -2.67 1.96
C LEU A 259 -2.72 -3.46 2.66
N THR A 260 -1.45 -3.12 2.43
CA THR A 260 -0.31 -3.89 2.96
C THR A 260 0.90 -3.01 3.27
N ASN A 261 1.71 -3.42 4.25
CA ASN A 261 2.87 -2.66 4.72
C ASN A 261 4.22 -3.09 4.08
N ILE A 262 4.21 -3.56 2.82
CA ILE A 262 5.42 -4.06 2.12
C ILE A 262 6.57 -3.05 2.13
N VAL A 263 6.28 -1.75 2.04
CA VAL A 263 7.32 -0.72 1.98
C VAL A 263 8.23 -0.77 3.21
N GLU A 264 7.68 -1.10 4.38
CA GLU A 264 8.39 -1.14 5.65
C GLU A 264 9.67 -1.98 5.57
N GLY A 265 9.58 -3.18 4.99
CA GLY A 265 10.70 -4.11 4.85
C GLY A 265 11.78 -3.67 3.87
N HIS A 266 11.48 -2.68 3.02
CA HIS A 266 12.42 -2.13 2.05
C HIS A 266 13.03 -0.79 2.51
N ILE A 267 12.38 -0.06 3.42
CA ILE A 267 12.90 1.22 3.93
C ILE A 267 13.77 1.05 5.18
N ARG A 268 13.67 -0.07 5.90
CA ARG A 268 14.42 -0.33 7.14
C ARG A 268 15.34 -1.53 7.03
N LYS A 269 16.42 -1.48 7.81
CA LYS A 269 17.32 -2.62 8.05
C LYS A 269 16.72 -3.51 9.14
N ILE A 270 16.18 -4.67 8.75
CA ILE A 270 15.54 -5.62 9.67
C ILE A 270 16.31 -6.95 9.62
N GLU A 271 16.90 -7.36 10.73
CA GLU A 271 17.69 -8.60 10.81
C GLU A 271 16.80 -9.86 10.82
N GLY A 272 17.20 -10.88 10.04
CA GLY A 272 16.45 -12.13 9.92
C GLY A 272 15.02 -11.93 9.40
N PHE A 273 14.83 -10.94 8.53
CA PHE A 273 13.58 -10.67 7.83
C PHE A 273 13.84 -10.75 6.33
N ASP A 274 13.02 -11.54 5.61
CA ASP A 274 13.07 -11.60 4.15
C ASP A 274 12.08 -10.56 3.59
N PRO A 275 12.56 -9.43 3.04
CA PRO A 275 11.68 -8.39 2.53
C PRO A 275 11.01 -8.76 1.20
N TRP A 276 11.39 -9.88 0.59
CA TRP A 276 10.89 -10.32 -0.71
C TRP A 276 9.76 -11.36 -0.61
N LYS A 277 9.34 -11.67 0.62
CA LYS A 277 8.31 -12.68 0.91
C LYS A 277 7.03 -11.97 1.34
N LEU A 278 6.01 -12.03 0.49
CA LEU A 278 4.73 -11.32 0.70
C LEU A 278 4.05 -11.72 2.01
N GLU A 279 4.21 -12.98 2.42
CA GLU A 279 3.63 -13.56 3.64
C GLU A 279 4.21 -12.99 4.93
N ASN A 280 5.33 -12.27 4.87
CA ASN A 280 5.94 -11.65 6.04
C ASN A 280 5.32 -10.28 6.41
N TYR A 281 4.41 -9.77 5.58
CA TYR A 281 3.79 -8.46 5.74
C TYR A 281 2.35 -8.58 6.21
N CYS A 282 1.87 -7.54 6.90
CA CYS A 282 0.46 -7.39 7.20
C CYS A 282 -0.29 -7.04 5.90
N GLY A 283 -1.41 -7.71 5.67
CA GLY A 283 -2.23 -7.53 4.48
C GLY A 283 -3.70 -7.61 4.83
N ILE A 284 -4.48 -6.58 4.51
CA ILE A 284 -5.91 -6.51 4.83
C ILE A 284 -6.69 -6.24 3.56
N PHE A 285 -7.72 -7.05 3.30
CA PHE A 285 -8.66 -6.80 2.23
C PHE A 285 -9.75 -5.85 2.68
N CYS A 286 -9.84 -4.72 1.99
CA CYS A 286 -10.93 -3.77 2.14
C CYS A 286 -11.90 -3.96 0.98
N ILE A 287 -13.02 -4.64 1.19
CA ILE A 287 -14.02 -4.90 0.15
C ILE A 287 -14.74 -3.60 -0.19
N ASN A 288 -14.85 -3.28 -1.48
CA ASN A 288 -15.60 -2.10 -1.93
C ASN A 288 -17.12 -2.41 -1.93
N PRO A 289 -17.91 -1.87 -0.98
CA PRO A 289 -19.35 -2.16 -0.91
C PRO A 289 -20.14 -1.50 -2.06
N PHE A 290 -19.49 -0.66 -2.86
CA PHE A 290 -20.09 0.07 -3.97
C PHE A 290 -19.59 -0.37 -5.34
N SER A 291 -18.78 -1.43 -5.41
CA SER A 291 -18.34 -1.99 -6.69
C SER A 291 -19.53 -2.57 -7.47
N VAL A 292 -19.36 -2.70 -8.79
CA VAL A 292 -20.36 -3.36 -9.65
C VAL A 292 -20.66 -4.77 -9.12
N ARG A 293 -19.62 -5.50 -8.67
CA ARG A 293 -19.77 -6.86 -8.13
C ARG A 293 -20.57 -6.93 -6.84
N THR A 294 -20.28 -6.07 -5.86
CA THR A 294 -20.98 -6.11 -4.56
C THR A 294 -22.43 -5.66 -4.68
N LYS A 295 -22.72 -4.70 -5.56
CA LYS A 295 -24.09 -4.26 -5.88
C LYS A 295 -24.97 -5.40 -6.39
N ASP A 296 -24.40 -6.29 -7.20
CA ASP A 296 -25.14 -7.42 -7.78
C ASP A 296 -25.36 -8.59 -6.81
N LYS A 297 -24.78 -8.56 -5.59
CA LYS A 297 -24.96 -9.51 -4.46
C LYS A 297 -24.83 -11.01 -4.81
N LYS A 298 -24.16 -11.35 -5.91
CA LYS A 298 -24.17 -12.72 -6.47
C LYS A 298 -22.88 -13.52 -6.24
N ASP A 299 -21.78 -12.90 -5.82
CA ASP A 299 -20.46 -13.55 -5.83
C ASP A 299 -19.74 -13.48 -4.47
N ILE A 300 -20.25 -14.11 -3.42
CA ILE A 300 -19.48 -14.30 -2.16
C ILE A 300 -18.28 -15.22 -2.41
N GLU A 301 -18.45 -16.25 -3.25
CA GLU A 301 -17.44 -17.29 -3.51
C GLU A 301 -16.12 -16.73 -4.07
N VAL A 302 -16.14 -15.68 -4.89
CA VAL A 302 -14.91 -15.11 -5.45
C VAL A 302 -14.07 -14.39 -4.39
N TYR A 303 -14.70 -13.77 -3.38
CA TYR A 303 -13.99 -13.17 -2.26
C TYR A 303 -13.36 -14.24 -1.36
N GLU A 304 -14.06 -15.34 -1.11
CA GLU A 304 -13.47 -16.51 -0.42
C GLU A 304 -12.27 -17.07 -1.17
N LYS A 305 -12.33 -17.12 -2.51
CA LYS A 305 -11.16 -17.50 -3.31
C LYS A 305 -10.02 -16.50 -3.16
N LEU A 306 -10.29 -15.19 -3.19
CA LEU A 306 -9.26 -14.16 -3.00
C LEU A 306 -8.54 -14.31 -1.65
N LEU A 307 -9.27 -14.58 -0.57
CA LEU A 307 -8.72 -14.84 0.77
C LEU A 307 -7.72 -16.01 0.81
N ASN A 308 -7.84 -16.95 -0.12
CA ASN A 308 -6.96 -18.12 -0.24
C ASN A 308 -5.83 -17.94 -1.27
N ILE A 309 -5.75 -16.78 -1.94
CA ILE A 309 -4.80 -16.54 -3.03
C ILE A 309 -3.66 -15.63 -2.61
N LEU A 310 -3.93 -14.57 -1.85
CA LEU A 310 -2.90 -13.71 -1.28
C LEU A 310 -2.87 -13.89 0.23
N PRO A 311 -1.69 -13.89 0.87
CA PRO A 311 -1.59 -13.91 2.32
C PRO A 311 -2.30 -12.67 2.87
N ASN A 312 -3.05 -12.82 3.94
CA ASN A 312 -3.80 -11.72 4.53
C ASN A 312 -4.26 -12.09 5.93
N ASP A 313 -4.57 -11.06 6.68
CA ASP A 313 -4.99 -11.10 8.08
C ASP A 313 -6.46 -10.69 8.25
N THR A 314 -7.18 -10.45 7.15
CA THR A 314 -8.50 -9.81 7.12
C THR A 314 -9.47 -10.38 8.16
N ILE A 315 -9.61 -11.71 8.23
CA ILE A 315 -10.55 -12.37 9.16
C ILE A 315 -10.12 -12.17 10.62
N LEU A 316 -8.83 -12.29 10.91
CA LEU A 316 -8.30 -12.12 12.27
C LEU A 316 -8.41 -10.66 12.72
N PHE A 317 -7.99 -9.74 11.85
CA PHE A 317 -8.06 -8.31 12.05
C PHE A 317 -9.48 -7.84 12.33
N GLU A 318 -10.47 -8.23 11.51
CA GLU A 318 -11.87 -7.87 11.71
C GLU A 318 -12.41 -8.38 13.06
N LYS A 319 -12.07 -9.63 13.42
CA LYS A 319 -12.47 -10.22 14.70
C LYS A 319 -11.88 -9.45 15.89
N GLU A 320 -10.59 -9.11 15.86
CA GLU A 320 -9.92 -8.37 16.93
C GLU A 320 -10.40 -6.91 16.98
N HIS A 321 -10.69 -6.30 15.82
CA HIS A 321 -11.25 -4.97 15.72
C HIS A 321 -12.64 -4.89 16.35
N ASP A 322 -13.51 -5.86 16.09
CA ASP A 322 -14.83 -5.96 16.71
C ASP A 322 -14.74 -6.09 18.24
N GLN A 323 -13.79 -6.91 18.73
CA GLN A 323 -13.54 -7.06 20.16
C GLN A 323 -12.99 -5.77 20.79
N ALA A 324 -12.07 -5.09 20.12
CA ALA A 324 -11.54 -3.80 20.55
C ALA A 324 -12.65 -2.74 20.58
N ASN A 325 -13.53 -2.71 19.57
CA ASN A 325 -14.68 -1.82 19.52
C ASN A 325 -15.68 -2.09 20.64
N GLN A 326 -15.93 -3.37 20.98
CA GLN A 326 -16.79 -3.72 22.11
C GLN A 326 -16.21 -3.22 23.44
N ARG A 327 -14.91 -3.46 23.68
CA ARG A 327 -14.20 -2.94 24.87
C ARG A 327 -14.19 -1.40 24.91
N GLY A 328 -13.94 -0.77 23.76
CA GLY A 328 -13.95 0.69 23.61
C GLY A 328 -15.31 1.30 23.95
N LYS A 329 -16.41 0.66 23.55
CA LYS A 329 -17.78 1.08 23.92
C LYS A 329 -18.02 1.04 25.43
N GLU A 330 -17.53 0.00 26.12
CA GLU A 330 -17.64 -0.11 27.59
C GLU A 330 -16.87 1.00 28.30
N MET A 331 -15.76 1.46 27.71
CA MET A 331 -14.90 2.52 28.26
C MET A 331 -15.24 3.92 27.73
N ASN A 332 -16.19 4.05 26.80
CA ASN A 332 -16.49 5.28 26.07
C ASN A 332 -15.28 5.89 25.34
N ILE A 333 -14.46 5.05 24.71
CA ILE A 333 -13.25 5.41 23.95
C ILE A 333 -13.34 4.80 22.54
N SER A 334 -12.98 5.58 21.52
CA SER A 334 -12.82 5.07 20.15
C SER A 334 -11.44 4.45 19.99
N VAL A 335 -11.40 3.21 19.48
CA VAL A 335 -10.14 2.46 19.25
C VAL A 335 -9.62 2.61 17.82
N ASP A 336 -10.47 3.00 16.87
CA ASP A 336 -10.13 3.14 15.44
C ASP A 336 -8.88 3.97 15.15
N PRO A 337 -8.55 5.06 15.88
CA PRO A 337 -7.38 5.86 15.58
C PRO A 337 -6.03 5.15 15.78
N ILE A 338 -5.99 4.07 16.58
CA ILE A 338 -4.74 3.39 16.97
C ILE A 338 -4.73 1.89 16.65
N PHE A 339 -5.88 1.30 16.35
CA PHE A 339 -6.03 -0.15 16.27
C PHE A 339 -5.12 -0.82 15.25
N MET A 340 -4.94 -0.25 14.04
CA MET A 340 -4.05 -0.84 13.03
C MET A 340 -2.59 -0.86 13.50
N GLN A 341 -2.14 0.21 14.18
CA GLN A 341 -0.78 0.24 14.73
C GLN A 341 -0.59 -0.76 15.87
N GLU A 342 -1.58 -0.88 16.76
CA GLU A 342 -1.58 -1.88 17.83
C GLU A 342 -1.51 -3.30 17.23
N TYR A 343 -2.36 -3.60 16.23
CA TYR A 343 -2.38 -4.88 15.54
C TYR A 343 -1.03 -5.22 14.88
N ILE A 344 -0.44 -4.28 14.13
CA ILE A 344 0.89 -4.51 13.52
C ILE A 344 1.96 -4.69 14.61
N SER A 345 1.91 -3.95 15.73
CA SER A 345 2.86 -4.11 16.82
C SER A 345 2.77 -5.48 17.51
N GLU A 346 1.57 -6.04 17.62
CA GLU A 346 1.35 -7.32 18.26
C GLU A 346 1.74 -8.49 17.34
N HIS A 347 1.28 -8.45 16.09
CA HIS A 347 1.41 -9.59 15.15
C HIS A 347 2.65 -9.49 14.25
N TYR A 348 3.18 -8.29 14.03
CA TYR A 348 4.35 -8.00 13.18
C TYR A 348 5.37 -7.08 13.88
N PRO A 349 5.88 -7.43 15.07
CA PRO A 349 6.73 -6.55 15.87
C PRO A 349 8.03 -6.12 15.18
N LYS A 350 8.51 -6.87 14.18
CA LYS A 350 9.69 -6.50 13.38
C LYS A 350 9.43 -5.32 12.43
N LEU A 351 8.16 -4.99 12.18
CA LEU A 351 7.71 -3.97 11.22
C LEU A 351 7.24 -2.67 11.91
N ILE A 352 7.50 -2.49 13.21
CA ILE A 352 7.22 -1.25 13.97
C ILE A 352 8.50 -0.51 14.31
#